data_AF-A0A7C3U3L3-F1
#
_entry.id   AF-A0A7C3U3L3-F1
#
_cell.length_a   1.000
_cell.length_b   1.000
_cell.length_c   1.000
_cell.angle_alpha   90.00
_cell.angle_beta   90.00
_cell.angle_gamma   90.00
#
_symmetry.space_group_name_H-M   'P 1'
#
loop_
_entity.id
_entity.type
_entity.pdbx_description
1 polymer ?
#
loop_
_entity_poly.entity_id
_entity_poly.type
_entity_poly.pdbx_seq_one_letter_code
_entity_poly.pdbx_strand_id
1 'polypeptide(L)'
;MTAFFRKKKKYWAVIVIAVSVFFWSLSEVMPRLAQQLDEKGYEEGRKKSLGITGTLTFEEQGKKKKVRLDPIRFPLTRQSHPLLDREKFSLKIIALLEVKKAGLYWIGSDSDDGSWIRIDNEQVLDNGGLHPRQEKTNLMDLRPGIHPLEIRFENRMGEAYLDVFWIGPEGVRSSLAMLPHPWGKESAFFRRLGYLSFKIAQYWTFLMLPVLLYPLLFPVRPSEEKRDLAD
;
A
#
# COMPACT_ATOMS: atom_id res chain seq x y z
N MET A 1 -17.09 -9.44 -48.23
CA MET A 1 -16.56 -9.75 -46.87
C MET A 1 -15.89 -8.56 -46.15
N THR A 2 -15.54 -7.48 -46.85
CA THR A 2 -14.82 -6.31 -46.35
C THR A 2 -15.59 -5.42 -45.37
N ALA A 3 -16.91 -5.24 -45.55
CA ALA A 3 -17.74 -4.41 -44.64
C ALA A 3 -17.91 -5.00 -43.22
N PHE A 4 -17.94 -6.33 -43.10
CA PHE A 4 -18.07 -7.03 -41.81
C PHE A 4 -16.81 -6.89 -40.94
N PHE A 5 -15.63 -7.01 -41.57
CA PHE A 5 -14.34 -6.78 -40.91
C PHE A 5 -14.15 -5.31 -40.49
N ARG A 6 -14.62 -4.35 -41.31
CA ARG A 6 -14.56 -2.91 -41.00
C ARG A 6 -15.43 -2.54 -39.79
N LYS A 7 -16.60 -3.18 -39.60
CA LYS A 7 -17.43 -3.02 -38.38
C LYS A 7 -16.72 -3.58 -37.14
N LYS A 8 -16.17 -4.80 -37.20
CA LYS A 8 -15.43 -5.41 -36.07
C LYS A 8 -14.23 -4.57 -35.61
N LYS A 9 -13.52 -3.92 -36.53
CA LYS A 9 -12.37 -3.04 -36.23
C LYS A 9 -12.77 -1.81 -35.38
N LYS A 10 -13.95 -1.24 -35.61
CA LYS A 10 -14.48 -0.10 -34.83
C LYS A 10 -14.84 -0.50 -33.40
N TYR A 11 -15.47 -1.66 -33.19
CA TYR A 11 -15.82 -2.15 -31.85
C TYR A 11 -14.57 -2.43 -31.01
N TRP A 12 -13.51 -2.97 -31.63
CA TRP A 12 -12.25 -3.21 -30.95
C TRP A 12 -11.59 -1.93 -30.44
N ALA A 13 -11.56 -0.88 -31.26
CA ALA A 13 -11.04 0.43 -30.83
C ALA A 13 -11.84 1.02 -29.65
N VAL A 14 -13.17 0.90 -29.69
CA VAL A 14 -14.04 1.36 -28.59
C VAL A 14 -13.76 0.60 -27.29
N ILE A 15 -13.59 -0.72 -27.35
CA ILE A 15 -13.27 -1.53 -26.17
C ILE A 15 -11.91 -1.13 -25.59
N VAL A 16 -10.90 -0.93 -26.43
CA VAL A 16 -9.55 -0.53 -25.99
C VAL A 16 -9.57 0.81 -25.25
N ILE A 17 -10.30 1.78 -25.80
CA ILE A 17 -10.47 3.10 -25.17
C ILE A 17 -11.27 2.96 -23.87
N ALA A 18 -12.39 2.24 -23.89
CA ALA A 18 -13.25 2.07 -22.71
C ALA A 18 -12.51 1.41 -21.54
N VAL A 19 -11.72 0.36 -21.79
CA VAL A 19 -10.89 -0.31 -20.79
C VAL A 19 -9.84 0.66 -20.22
N SER A 20 -9.19 1.44 -21.09
CA SER A 20 -8.19 2.43 -20.66
C SER A 20 -8.80 3.51 -19.75
N VAL A 21 -9.93 4.08 -20.16
CA VAL A 21 -10.65 5.11 -19.41
C VAL A 21 -11.15 4.56 -18.08
N PHE A 22 -11.68 3.33 -18.06
CA PHE A 22 -12.15 2.69 -16.84
C PHE A 22 -11.03 2.55 -15.81
N PHE A 23 -9.90 1.94 -16.18
CA PHE A 23 -8.80 1.71 -15.24
C PHE A 23 -8.11 3.02 -14.82
N TRP A 24 -8.02 4.00 -15.72
CA TRP A 24 -7.53 5.34 -15.36
C TRP A 24 -8.46 6.05 -14.36
N SER A 25 -9.77 5.99 -14.58
CA SER A 25 -10.76 6.52 -13.63
C SER A 25 -10.67 5.84 -12.26
N LEU A 26 -10.54 4.50 -12.26
CA LEU A 26 -10.40 3.73 -11.02
C LEU A 26 -9.11 4.10 -10.26
N SER A 27 -8.02 4.40 -10.97
CA SER A 27 -6.77 4.88 -10.33
C SER A 27 -6.89 6.26 -9.67
N GLU A 28 -7.84 7.09 -10.11
CA GLU A 28 -8.08 8.41 -9.53
C GLU A 28 -9.10 8.38 -8.37
N VAL A 29 -10.17 7.59 -8.53
CA VAL A 29 -11.27 7.55 -7.57
C VAL A 29 -10.90 6.76 -6.31
N MET A 30 -10.24 5.61 -6.46
CA MET A 30 -9.98 4.71 -5.33
C MET A 30 -9.06 5.32 -4.25
N PRO A 31 -7.96 6.03 -4.59
CA PRO A 31 -7.15 6.70 -3.57
C PRO A 31 -7.92 7.79 -2.81
N ARG A 32 -8.85 8.50 -3.45
CA ARG A 32 -9.68 9.52 -2.79
C ARG A 32 -10.65 8.90 -1.79
N LEU A 33 -11.28 7.77 -2.15
CA LEU A 33 -12.13 7.02 -1.22
C LEU A 33 -11.33 6.53 -0.01
N ALA A 34 -10.10 6.05 -0.23
CA ALA A 34 -9.22 5.68 0.87
C ALA A 34 -8.88 6.87 1.77
N GLN A 35 -8.53 8.02 1.19
CA GLN A 35 -8.26 9.24 1.94
C GLN A 35 -9.45 9.66 2.82
N GLN A 36 -10.68 9.59 2.30
CA GLN A 36 -11.88 9.89 3.08
C GLN A 36 -12.08 8.94 4.27
N LEU A 37 -11.73 7.65 4.11
CA LEU A 37 -11.77 6.68 5.21
C LEU A 37 -10.68 6.95 6.25
N ASP A 38 -9.51 7.41 5.83
CA ASP A 38 -8.41 7.78 6.72
C ASP A 38 -8.77 9.01 7.53
N GLU A 39 -9.35 10.04 6.90
CA GLU A 39 -9.84 11.25 7.56
C GLU A 39 -10.93 10.91 8.59
N LYS A 40 -11.92 10.08 8.23
CA LYS A 40 -12.92 9.60 9.19
C LYS A 40 -12.27 8.79 10.32
N GLY A 41 -11.32 7.92 9.99
CA GLY A 41 -10.59 7.11 10.96
C GLY A 41 -9.85 7.97 11.97
N TYR A 42 -9.20 9.04 11.50
CA TYR A 42 -8.53 10.03 12.33
C TYR A 42 -9.52 10.74 13.26
N GLU A 43 -10.64 11.24 12.74
CA GLU A 43 -11.65 11.93 13.55
C GLU A 43 -12.21 11.03 14.66
N GLU A 44 -12.52 9.77 14.35
CA GLU A 44 -13.00 8.82 15.34
C GLU A 44 -11.93 8.46 16.37
N GLY A 45 -10.70 8.20 15.91
CA GLY A 45 -9.57 7.88 16.75
C GLY A 45 -9.29 8.97 17.78
N ARG A 46 -9.32 10.23 17.34
CA ARG A 46 -9.13 11.41 18.17
C ARG A 46 -10.25 11.59 19.20
N LYS A 47 -11.51 11.39 18.81
CA LYS A 47 -12.68 11.57 19.69
C LYS A 47 -12.77 10.49 20.77
N LYS A 48 -12.47 9.23 20.43
CA LYS A 48 -12.68 8.08 21.31
C LYS A 48 -11.44 7.68 22.12
N SER A 49 -10.28 8.33 21.93
CA SER A 49 -9.00 7.97 22.55
C SER A 49 -8.70 6.48 22.45
N LEU A 50 -9.00 5.88 21.29
CA LEU A 50 -8.83 4.43 21.09
C LEU A 50 -7.35 4.10 21.07
N GLY A 51 -6.99 2.99 21.71
CA GLY A 51 -5.63 2.46 21.64
C GLY A 51 -5.28 1.94 20.24
N ILE A 52 -3.99 1.86 19.96
CA ILE A 52 -3.48 1.25 18.73
C ILE A 52 -3.82 -0.24 18.76
N THR A 53 -4.24 -0.79 17.63
CA THR A 53 -4.59 -2.21 17.55
C THR A 53 -3.77 -2.92 16.49
N GLY A 54 -3.57 -4.21 16.70
CA GLY A 54 -2.82 -5.05 15.77
C GLY A 54 -3.45 -6.42 15.62
N THR A 55 -3.13 -7.09 14.51
CA THR A 55 -3.47 -8.50 14.29
C THR A 55 -2.22 -9.34 14.51
N LEU A 56 -2.21 -10.11 15.59
CA LEU A 56 -1.20 -11.12 15.86
C LEU A 56 -1.58 -12.42 15.16
N THR A 57 -0.64 -13.02 14.46
CA THR A 57 -0.77 -14.32 13.79
C THR A 57 0.29 -15.26 14.33
N PHE A 58 -0.10 -16.44 14.77
CA PHE A 58 0.82 -17.47 15.27
C PHE A 58 0.28 -18.85 14.91
N GLU A 59 1.12 -19.87 15.06
CA GLU A 59 0.74 -21.26 14.82
C GLU A 59 0.51 -21.98 16.15
N GLU A 60 -0.57 -22.73 16.25
CA GLU A 60 -0.89 -23.55 17.40
C GLU A 60 -1.52 -24.86 16.91
N GLN A 61 -0.91 -26.00 17.30
CA GLN A 61 -1.33 -27.33 16.85
C GLN A 61 -1.42 -27.48 15.31
N GLY A 62 -0.44 -26.93 14.59
CA GLY A 62 -0.39 -26.99 13.12
C GLY A 62 -1.40 -26.07 12.40
N LYS A 63 -2.13 -25.23 13.14
CA LYS A 63 -3.11 -24.29 12.57
C LYS A 63 -2.70 -22.85 12.83
N LYS A 64 -2.79 -22.02 11.80
CA LYS A 64 -2.60 -20.57 11.92
C LYS A 64 -3.80 -19.93 12.63
N LYS A 65 -3.55 -19.31 13.77
CA LYS A 65 -4.53 -18.49 14.51
C LYS A 65 -4.25 -17.01 14.31
N LYS A 66 -5.30 -16.20 14.29
CA LYS A 66 -5.23 -14.74 14.23
C LYS A 66 -6.01 -14.15 15.40
N VAL A 67 -5.35 -13.31 16.18
CA VAL A 67 -5.93 -12.66 17.37
C VAL A 67 -5.70 -11.15 17.27
N ARG A 68 -6.66 -10.35 17.73
CA ARG A 68 -6.52 -8.90 17.81
C ARG A 68 -5.84 -8.54 19.14
N LEU A 69 -4.80 -7.71 19.07
CA LEU A 69 -4.18 -7.06 20.23
C LEU A 69 -4.73 -5.64 20.36
N ASP A 70 -5.20 -5.29 21.55
CA ASP A 70 -5.81 -4.00 21.86
C ASP A 70 -5.75 -3.74 23.39
N PRO A 71 -5.10 -2.65 23.87
CA PRO A 71 -4.25 -1.72 23.12
C PRO A 71 -2.80 -2.22 23.00
N ILE A 72 -2.11 -1.81 21.94
CA ILE A 72 -0.67 -1.98 21.78
C ILE A 72 0.05 -0.77 22.37
N ARG A 73 1.10 -1.03 23.16
CA ARG A 73 1.99 -0.02 23.72
C ARG A 73 3.43 -0.35 23.37
N PHE A 74 4.18 0.67 23.00
CA PHE A 74 5.61 0.56 22.71
C PHE A 74 6.44 1.00 23.91
N PRO A 75 7.63 0.42 24.14
CA PRO A 75 8.18 -0.72 23.40
C PRO A 75 7.40 -2.02 23.67
N LEU A 76 7.25 -2.84 22.63
CA LEU A 76 6.71 -4.18 22.74
C LEU A 76 7.78 -5.11 23.28
N THR A 77 7.42 -5.85 24.32
CA THR A 77 8.24 -6.87 24.96
C THR A 77 7.41 -8.13 25.19
N ARG A 78 8.02 -9.28 25.52
CA ARG A 78 7.25 -10.47 25.93
C ARG A 78 6.31 -10.20 27.10
N GLN A 79 6.69 -9.29 28.00
CA GLN A 79 5.90 -8.91 29.17
C GLN A 79 4.74 -7.98 28.83
N SER A 80 4.77 -7.32 27.68
CA SER A 80 3.73 -6.37 27.28
C SER A 80 2.38 -7.03 26.98
N HIS A 81 2.37 -8.33 26.62
CA HIS A 81 1.14 -9.09 26.40
C HIS A 81 1.40 -10.61 26.46
N PRO A 82 0.53 -11.44 27.10
CA PRO A 82 0.75 -12.89 27.23
C PRO A 82 0.95 -13.63 25.89
N LEU A 83 0.30 -13.16 24.82
CA LEU A 83 0.44 -13.76 23.49
C LEU A 83 1.79 -13.47 22.80
N LEU A 84 2.57 -12.50 23.30
CA LEU A 84 3.90 -12.16 22.81
C LEU A 84 5.00 -12.99 23.47
N ASP A 85 4.66 -13.82 24.47
CA ASP A 85 5.59 -14.78 25.08
C ASP A 85 5.86 -16.01 24.19
N ARG A 86 5.24 -16.07 23.00
CA ARG A 86 5.46 -17.14 22.03
C ARG A 86 6.77 -16.91 21.27
N GLU A 87 7.48 -18.00 20.99
CA GLU A 87 8.71 -17.93 20.19
C GLU A 87 8.47 -17.48 18.75
N LYS A 88 7.35 -17.91 18.15
CA LYS A 88 7.05 -17.69 16.73
C LYS A 88 5.71 -16.99 16.55
N PHE A 89 5.75 -15.78 16.04
CA PHE A 89 4.55 -15.03 15.67
C PHE A 89 4.87 -13.95 14.65
N SER A 90 3.82 -13.44 14.02
CA SER A 90 3.84 -12.23 13.20
C SER A 90 2.78 -11.26 13.71
N LEU A 91 3.16 -10.02 13.95
CA LEU A 91 2.28 -8.93 14.33
C LEU A 91 2.16 -7.94 13.18
N LYS A 92 0.92 -7.60 12.83
CA LYS A 92 0.62 -6.53 11.86
C LYS A 92 -0.18 -5.42 12.53
N ILE A 93 0.33 -4.20 12.48
CA ILE A 93 -0.31 -3.00 13.01
C ILE A 93 -0.67 -2.11 11.82
N ILE A 94 -1.91 -1.61 11.80
CA ILE A 94 -2.36 -0.59 10.85
C ILE A 94 -2.83 0.61 11.66
N ALA A 95 -2.20 1.75 11.41
CA ALA A 95 -2.41 2.99 12.15
C ALA A 95 -2.37 4.18 11.18
N LEU A 96 -2.65 5.36 11.71
CA LEU A 96 -2.44 6.63 11.04
C LEU A 96 -1.26 7.35 11.71
N LEU A 97 -0.37 7.92 10.92
CA LEU A 97 0.72 8.76 11.38
C LEU A 97 0.34 10.22 11.14
N GLU A 98 0.26 11.02 12.21
CA GLU A 98 0.04 12.46 12.11
C GLU A 98 1.38 13.20 12.02
N VAL A 99 1.63 13.83 10.87
CA VAL A 99 2.78 14.70 10.66
C VAL A 99 2.33 16.15 10.77
N LYS A 100 2.84 16.87 11.77
CA LYS A 100 2.45 18.28 12.01
C LYS A 100 3.30 19.28 11.23
N LYS A 101 4.55 18.94 10.96
CA LYS A 101 5.53 19.83 10.32
C LYS A 101 6.15 19.12 9.12
N ALA A 102 6.34 19.86 8.04
CA ALA A 102 7.02 19.33 6.86
C ALA A 102 8.51 19.16 7.15
N GLY A 103 9.16 18.18 6.53
CA GLY A 103 10.61 18.09 6.47
C GLY A 103 11.14 16.67 6.49
N LEU A 104 12.45 16.56 6.69
CA LEU A 104 13.15 15.29 6.76
C LEU A 104 12.98 14.65 8.14
N TYR A 105 12.53 13.40 8.15
CA TYR A 105 12.37 12.57 9.34
C TYR A 105 13.24 11.32 9.21
N TRP A 106 13.99 10.99 10.26
CA TRP A 106 14.56 9.65 10.40
C TRP A 106 13.50 8.73 10.99
N ILE A 107 12.98 7.80 10.21
CA ILE A 107 12.07 6.75 10.65
C ILE A 107 12.89 5.55 11.09
N GLY A 108 12.63 5.02 12.28
CA GLY A 108 13.41 3.93 12.84
C GLY A 108 12.60 2.80 13.47
N SER A 109 13.18 1.61 13.45
CA SER A 109 12.75 0.46 14.23
C SER A 109 13.92 -0.14 14.96
N ASP A 110 13.68 -0.60 16.19
CA ASP A 110 14.59 -1.39 16.99
C ASP A 110 13.89 -2.71 17.31
N SER A 111 14.33 -3.80 16.68
CA SER A 111 13.66 -5.09 16.78
C SER A 111 14.60 -6.26 17.01
N ASP A 112 14.14 -7.22 17.82
CA ASP A 112 14.68 -8.57 17.88
C ASP A 112 13.95 -9.42 16.84
N ASP A 113 14.67 -9.97 15.87
CA ASP A 113 14.18 -10.43 14.57
C ASP A 113 13.48 -9.34 13.71
N GLY A 114 12.65 -9.76 12.75
CA GLY A 114 12.28 -8.97 11.59
C GLY A 114 11.25 -7.88 11.87
N SER A 115 11.51 -6.65 11.45
CA SER A 115 10.50 -5.59 11.37
C SER A 115 10.49 -4.84 10.03
N TRP A 116 9.30 -4.37 9.63
CA TRP A 116 9.11 -3.58 8.41
C TRP A 116 8.14 -2.43 8.68
N ILE A 117 8.45 -1.26 8.16
CA ILE A 117 7.58 -0.09 8.23
C ILE A 117 7.19 0.31 6.81
N ARG A 118 5.90 0.57 6.62
CA ARG A 118 5.36 1.20 5.42
C ARG A 118 4.63 2.48 5.78
N ILE A 119 4.90 3.55 5.05
CA ILE A 119 4.19 4.83 5.12
C ILE A 119 3.68 5.12 3.71
N ASP A 120 2.42 5.56 3.58
CA ASP A 120 1.79 5.84 2.28
C ASP A 120 1.85 4.65 1.30
N ASN A 121 1.76 3.43 1.84
CA ASN A 121 1.91 2.14 1.14
C ASN A 121 3.31 1.85 0.55
N GLU A 122 4.29 2.72 0.74
CA GLU A 122 5.69 2.48 0.37
C GLU A 122 6.45 1.81 1.52
N GLN A 123 7.33 0.85 1.23
CA GLN A 123 8.20 0.27 2.24
C GLN A 123 9.37 1.20 2.54
N VAL A 124 9.31 1.86 3.70
CA VAL A 124 10.28 2.88 4.10
C VAL A 124 11.42 2.29 4.93
N LEU A 125 11.18 1.17 5.63
CA LEU A 125 12.20 0.53 6.45
C LEU A 125 12.08 -0.99 6.36
N ASP A 126 13.23 -1.64 6.18
CA ASP A 126 13.38 -3.10 6.18
C ASP A 126 14.47 -3.51 7.18
N ASN A 127 14.01 -3.93 8.35
CA ASN A 127 14.83 -4.59 9.37
C ASN A 127 14.45 -6.07 9.44
N GLY A 128 14.27 -6.71 8.29
CA GLY A 128 13.94 -8.13 8.21
C GLY A 128 15.12 -9.05 8.51
N GLY A 129 14.81 -10.31 8.80
CA GLY A 129 15.80 -11.37 9.01
C GLY A 129 15.62 -12.07 10.35
N LEU A 130 16.52 -13.01 10.62
CA LEU A 130 16.76 -13.54 11.95
C LEU A 130 17.97 -12.80 12.50
N HIS A 131 17.81 -12.07 13.59
CA HIS A 131 18.90 -11.30 14.18
C HIS A 131 18.59 -10.94 15.64
N PRO A 132 19.61 -10.77 16.50
CA PRO A 132 19.40 -10.17 17.81
C PRO A 132 18.87 -8.74 17.66
N ARG A 133 18.44 -8.14 18.77
CA ARG A 133 18.03 -6.72 18.83
C ARG A 133 18.94 -5.81 18.00
N GLN A 134 18.37 -5.23 16.95
CA GLN A 134 19.05 -4.36 16.01
C GLN A 134 18.18 -3.14 15.69
N GLU A 135 18.80 -1.96 15.76
CA GLU A 135 18.20 -0.71 15.31
C GLU A 135 18.52 -0.46 13.84
N LYS A 136 17.51 -0.05 13.06
CA LYS A 136 17.68 0.50 11.71
C LYS A 136 16.88 1.79 11.58
N THR A 137 17.40 2.69 10.74
CA THR A 137 16.75 3.95 10.40
C THR A 137 16.77 4.19 8.89
N ASN A 138 15.83 4.99 8.41
CA ASN A 138 15.82 5.51 7.05
C ASN A 138 15.32 6.96 7.04
N LEU A 139 15.89 7.78 6.17
CA LEU A 139 15.51 9.18 6.00
C LEU A 139 14.36 9.30 5.00
N MET A 140 13.32 10.03 5.36
CA MET A 140 12.16 10.27 4.50
C MET A 140 11.70 11.72 4.61
N ASP A 141 11.34 12.34 3.48
CA ASP A 141 10.67 13.64 3.47
C ASP A 141 9.16 13.44 3.69
N LEU A 142 8.62 14.02 4.76
CA LEU A 142 7.21 13.94 5.10
C LEU A 142 6.56 15.31 4.98
N ARG A 143 5.38 15.34 4.39
CA ARG A 143 4.52 16.53 4.31
C ARG A 143 3.61 16.58 5.54
N PRO A 144 3.12 17.75 5.94
CA PRO A 144 2.10 17.83 6.98
C PRO A 144 0.83 17.11 6.53
N GLY A 145 0.22 16.35 7.42
CA GLY A 145 -0.99 15.60 7.14
C GLY A 145 -1.05 14.26 7.83
N ILE A 146 -2.00 13.45 7.36
CA ILE A 146 -2.25 12.11 7.87
C ILE A 146 -1.76 11.09 6.84
N HIS A 147 -0.91 10.18 7.31
CA HIS A 147 -0.30 9.17 6.48
C HIS A 147 -0.70 7.78 6.99
N PRO A 148 -1.19 6.87 6.13
CA PRO A 148 -1.37 5.48 6.52
C PRO A 148 -0.03 4.87 6.90
N LEU A 149 -0.01 4.21 8.06
CA LEU A 149 1.14 3.52 8.61
C LEU A 149 0.82 2.03 8.74
N GLU A 150 1.69 1.18 8.20
CA GLU A 150 1.65 -0.26 8.43
C GLU A 150 2.99 -0.71 9.01
N ILE A 151 2.96 -1.30 10.20
CA ILE A 151 4.12 -1.91 10.84
C ILE A 151 3.92 -3.42 10.83
N ARG A 152 4.94 -4.16 10.41
CA ARG A 152 5.01 -5.61 10.54
C ARG A 152 6.18 -5.98 11.42
N PHE A 153 5.96 -6.98 12.25
CA PHE A 153 6.96 -7.54 13.13
C PHE A 153 6.85 -9.06 13.11
N GLU A 154 7.99 -9.75 13.07
CA GLU A 154 8.10 -11.19 13.12
C GLU A 154 9.10 -11.57 14.20
N ASN A 155 8.65 -12.33 15.19
CA ASN A 155 9.55 -13.03 16.09
C ASN A 155 9.66 -14.48 15.61
N ARG A 156 10.89 -15.00 15.51
CA ARG A 156 11.15 -16.37 15.04
C ARG A 156 11.71 -17.26 16.13
N MET A 157 12.44 -16.71 17.09
CA MET A 157 12.96 -17.43 18.25
C MET A 157 13.44 -16.48 19.34
N GLY A 158 13.54 -16.98 20.57
CA GLY A 158 14.16 -16.23 21.66
C GLY A 158 13.28 -15.09 22.17
N GLU A 159 13.90 -13.96 22.46
CA GLU A 159 13.22 -12.79 23.00
C GLU A 159 12.41 -12.06 21.93
N ALA A 160 11.40 -11.30 22.36
CA ALA A 160 10.61 -10.47 21.47
C ALA A 160 10.73 -9.02 21.92
N TYR A 161 11.32 -8.18 21.08
CA TYR A 161 11.41 -6.74 21.28
C TYR A 161 11.06 -5.99 20.01
N LEU A 162 10.23 -4.96 20.12
CA LEU A 162 10.00 -4.00 19.04
C LEU A 162 9.74 -2.61 19.62
N ASP A 163 10.55 -1.64 19.20
CA ASP A 163 10.26 -0.22 19.34
C ASP A 163 10.24 0.44 17.96
N VAL A 164 9.40 1.45 17.81
CA VAL A 164 9.29 2.24 16.58
C VAL A 164 9.31 3.72 16.93
N PHE A 165 10.22 4.44 16.29
CA PHE A 165 10.48 5.83 16.62
C PHE A 165 10.72 6.66 15.36
N TRP A 166 10.72 7.97 15.55
CA TRP A 166 11.19 8.92 14.55
C TRP A 166 12.06 10.00 15.18
N ILE A 167 12.85 10.67 14.35
CA ILE A 167 13.57 11.90 14.72
C ILE A 167 13.13 12.95 13.71
N GLY A 168 12.38 13.95 14.18
CA GLY A 168 11.88 15.02 13.32
C GLY A 168 12.93 16.08 13.00
N PRO A 169 12.56 17.10 12.20
CA PRO A 169 13.45 18.21 11.83
C PRO A 169 14.06 18.96 13.01
N GLU A 170 13.44 18.89 14.18
CA GLU A 170 13.92 19.42 15.46
C GLU A 170 15.04 18.58 16.11
N GLY A 171 15.34 17.39 15.58
CA GLY A 171 16.39 16.51 16.09
C GLY A 171 16.01 15.70 17.34
N VAL A 172 14.75 15.74 17.77
CA VAL A 172 14.28 15.04 18.98
C VAL A 172 13.75 13.65 18.62
N ARG A 173 14.31 12.60 19.23
CA ARG A 173 13.77 11.24 19.13
C ARG A 173 12.46 11.15 19.90
N SER A 174 11.43 10.67 19.23
CA SER A 174 10.11 10.43 19.82
C SER A 174 9.55 9.10 19.31
N SER A 175 8.66 8.45 20.06
CA SER A 175 7.86 7.35 19.51
C SER A 175 7.02 7.86 18.33
N LEU A 176 6.76 7.01 17.33
CA LEU A 176 5.90 7.42 16.22
C LEU A 176 4.52 7.86 16.75
N ALA A 177 4.07 9.03 16.30
CA ALA A 177 2.77 9.60 16.66
C ALA A 177 1.64 8.83 15.96
N MET A 178 1.35 7.64 16.47
CA MET A 178 0.38 6.71 15.93
C MET A 178 -1.01 6.96 16.47
N LEU A 179 -1.98 6.94 15.57
CA LEU A 179 -3.40 7.01 15.86
C LEU A 179 -4.09 5.72 15.41
N PRO A 180 -5.14 5.28 16.12
CA PRO A 180 -5.92 4.12 15.75
C PRO A 180 -6.55 4.32 14.38
N HIS A 181 -6.65 3.25 13.60
CA HIS A 181 -7.25 3.28 12.27
C HIS A 181 -8.36 2.21 12.16
N PRO A 182 -9.60 2.51 12.61
CA PRO A 182 -10.69 1.54 12.62
C PRO A 182 -10.97 0.92 11.25
N TRP A 183 -10.88 1.73 10.18
CA TRP A 183 -11.08 1.31 8.78
C TRP A 183 -9.78 1.08 8.01
N GLY A 184 -8.69 0.74 8.71
CA GLY A 184 -7.38 0.63 8.10
C GLY A 184 -7.28 -0.49 7.06
N LYS A 185 -8.07 -1.56 7.22
CA LYS A 185 -8.10 -2.67 6.25
C LYS A 185 -8.82 -2.26 4.96
N GLU A 186 -9.92 -1.54 5.10
CA GLU A 186 -10.77 -1.05 4.03
C GLU A 186 -10.03 0.04 3.24
N SER A 187 -9.42 1.02 3.92
CA SER A 187 -8.59 2.03 3.28
C SER A 187 -7.42 1.42 2.52
N ALA A 188 -6.68 0.49 3.15
CA ALA A 188 -5.58 -0.21 2.49
C ALA A 188 -6.04 -1.00 1.25
N PHE A 189 -7.25 -1.58 1.27
CA PHE A 189 -7.85 -2.24 0.11
C PHE A 189 -8.06 -1.24 -1.05
N PHE A 190 -8.72 -0.10 -0.79
CA PHE A 190 -8.99 0.90 -1.83
C PHE A 190 -7.69 1.47 -2.42
N ARG A 191 -6.67 1.76 -1.59
CA ARG A 191 -5.36 2.21 -2.10
C ARG A 191 -4.69 1.18 -2.99
N ARG A 192 -4.69 -0.10 -2.59
CA ARG A 192 -4.14 -1.19 -3.41
C ARG A 192 -4.89 -1.34 -4.73
N LEU A 193 -6.22 -1.23 -4.69
CA LEU A 193 -7.03 -1.29 -5.89
C LEU A 193 -6.73 -0.13 -6.84
N GLY A 194 -6.61 1.09 -6.32
CA GLY A 194 -6.19 2.27 -7.10
C GLY A 194 -4.82 2.08 -7.76
N TYR A 195 -3.83 1.63 -6.99
CA TYR A 195 -2.48 1.34 -7.51
C TYR A 195 -2.47 0.25 -8.58
N LEU A 196 -3.18 -0.87 -8.35
CA LEU A 196 -3.27 -1.94 -9.33
C LEU A 196 -3.96 -1.46 -10.61
N SER A 197 -5.00 -0.64 -10.48
CA SER A 197 -5.70 -0.02 -11.61
C SER A 197 -4.80 0.90 -12.42
N PHE A 198 -3.98 1.70 -11.74
CA PHE A 198 -2.97 2.54 -12.39
C PHE A 198 -1.97 1.69 -13.18
N LYS A 199 -1.45 0.61 -12.57
CA LYS A 199 -0.53 -0.32 -13.25
C LYS A 199 -1.18 -0.99 -14.45
N ILE A 200 -2.43 -1.44 -14.34
CA ILE A 200 -3.18 -2.03 -15.46
C ILE A 200 -3.34 -1.00 -16.57
N ALA A 201 -3.76 0.23 -16.26
CA ALA A 201 -3.89 1.30 -17.26
C ALA A 201 -2.55 1.57 -17.97
N GLN A 202 -1.44 1.64 -17.21
CA GLN A 202 -0.10 1.82 -17.75
C GLN A 202 0.29 0.69 -18.72
N TYR A 203 0.21 -0.57 -18.29
CA TYR A 203 0.56 -1.73 -19.13
C TYR A 203 -0.36 -1.86 -20.35
N TRP A 204 -1.66 -1.65 -20.17
CA TRP A 204 -2.63 -1.68 -21.27
C TRP A 204 -2.34 -0.61 -22.32
N THR A 205 -1.99 0.60 -21.88
CA THR A 205 -1.58 1.69 -22.77
C THR A 205 -0.35 1.29 -23.57
N PHE A 206 0.70 0.77 -22.91
CA PHE A 206 1.91 0.30 -23.60
C PHE A 206 1.64 -0.83 -24.60
N LEU A 207 0.77 -1.79 -24.24
CA LEU A 207 0.42 -2.92 -25.11
C LEU A 207 -0.34 -2.46 -26.36
N MET A 208 -1.26 -1.50 -26.21
CA MET A 208 -2.17 -1.09 -27.28
C MET A 208 -1.68 0.11 -28.08
N LEU A 209 -0.70 0.87 -27.58
CA LEU A 209 -0.11 2.01 -28.28
C LEU A 209 0.40 1.66 -29.69
N PRO A 210 1.14 0.55 -29.91
CA PRO A 210 1.59 0.18 -31.26
C PRO A 210 0.42 -0.16 -32.19
N VAL A 211 -0.62 -0.82 -31.68
CA VAL A 211 -1.83 -1.17 -32.44
C VAL A 211 -2.59 0.08 -32.87
N LEU A 212 -2.66 1.09 -31.98
CA LEU A 212 -3.30 2.37 -32.26
C LEU A 212 -2.47 3.25 -33.22
N LEU A 213 -1.14 3.19 -33.12
CA LEU A 213 -0.23 3.96 -33.99
C LEU A 213 0.00 3.31 -35.36
N TYR A 214 -0.24 2.01 -35.51
CA TYR A 214 -0.01 1.28 -36.76
C TYR A 214 -0.62 1.94 -38.01
N PRO A 215 -1.89 2.40 -38.02
CA PRO A 215 -2.48 3.04 -39.20
C PRO A 215 -1.84 4.39 -39.56
N LEU A 216 -1.22 5.06 -38.58
CA LEU A 216 -0.51 6.33 -38.77
C LEU A 216 0.89 6.10 -39.35
N LEU A 217 1.58 5.07 -38.84
CA LEU A 217 2.93 4.70 -39.26
C LEU A 217 2.94 4.00 -40.63
N PHE A 218 1.87 3.28 -40.95
CA PHE A 218 1.71 2.53 -42.20
C PHE A 218 0.38 2.92 -42.88
N PRO A 219 0.27 4.14 -43.43
CA PRO A 219 -0.92 4.56 -44.16
C PRO A 219 -1.09 3.71 -45.43
N VAL A 220 -2.29 3.19 -45.66
CA VAL A 220 -2.63 2.44 -46.88
C VAL A 220 -2.53 3.38 -48.08
N ARG A 221 -1.76 3.01 -49.11
CA ARG A 221 -1.61 3.84 -50.31
C ARG A 221 -2.91 3.86 -51.13
N PRO A 222 -3.33 5.01 -51.69
CA PRO A 222 -4.59 5.13 -52.44
C PRO A 222 -4.72 4.23 -53.67
N SER A 223 -3.62 3.66 -54.18
CA SER A 223 -3.60 2.84 -55.40
C SER A 223 -4.17 1.43 -55.24
N GLU A 224 -4.35 0.93 -54.00
CA GLU A 224 -4.96 -0.38 -53.75
C GLU A 224 -6.48 -0.31 -53.59
N GLU A 225 -7.03 0.85 -53.22
CA GLU A 225 -8.47 1.03 -52.96
C GLU A 225 -9.34 0.92 -54.22
N LYS A 226 -8.75 1.12 -55.41
CA LYS A 226 -9.47 1.00 -56.69
C LYS A 226 -9.56 -0.43 -57.24
N ARG A 227 -8.78 -1.40 -56.73
CA ARG A 227 -8.87 -2.81 -57.19
C ARG A 227 -9.98 -3.58 -56.46
N ASP A 228 -10.25 -3.23 -55.21
CA ASP A 228 -11.25 -3.93 -54.37
C ASP A 228 -12.70 -3.48 -54.62
N LEU A 229 -12.93 -2.52 -55.53
CA LEU A 229 -14.26 -2.03 -55.91
C LEU A 229 -14.70 -2.50 -57.31
N ALA A 230 -13.85 -3.28 -58.01
CA ALA A 230 -14.09 -3.74 -59.37
C ALA A 230 -14.45 -5.23 -59.50
N ASP A 231 -14.41 -5.99 -58.40
CA ASP A 231 -14.83 -7.41 -58.31
C ASP A 231 -15.92 -7.59 -57.25
#